data_AF-A0A844X0Q2-F1
#
_entry.id   AF-A0A844X0Q2-F1
#
_cell.length_a   1.000
_cell.length_b   1.000
_cell.length_c   1.000
_cell.angle_alpha   90.00
_cell.angle_beta   90.00
_cell.angle_gamma   90.00
#
_symmetry.space_group_name_H-M   'P 1'
#
loop_
_entity.id
_entity.type
_entity.pdbx_description
1 polymer ?
#
loop_
_entity_poly.entity_id
_entity_poly.type
_entity_poly.pdbx_seq_one_letter_code
_entity_poly.pdbx_strand_id
1 'polypeptide(L)'
;MIKNIFALFLMFYPFVASADKLPLIDSLILCTPEFFKQVYTYKDELKKYTDIKNFNQNQAYIPVENRSDIAKNHVNFKIPMTYKNLTITGYYDSAMDLGKMGKYYFWGFIIDNDINQIKETLGFIDWKNMEDNLLYIGNPKVRSINDDIQTWHKNTGTVVGVKTIPAPNTTEKLLLLEKSPNMNLLICSIQGIVPPELLKQERPDILQ
;
A
#
# COMPACT_ATOMS: atom_id res chain seq x y z
N MET A 1 -14.47 -29.77 63.28
CA MET A 1 -13.75 -28.73 62.51
C MET A 1 -13.57 -29.23 61.08
N ILE A 2 -14.44 -28.79 60.16
CA ILE A 2 -14.41 -29.18 58.75
C ILE A 2 -13.60 -28.11 58.00
N LYS A 3 -12.50 -28.51 57.37
CA LYS A 3 -11.62 -27.62 56.61
C LYS A 3 -12.05 -27.69 55.14
N ASN A 4 -12.78 -26.67 54.67
CA ASN A 4 -13.14 -26.52 53.26
C ASN A 4 -11.89 -26.16 52.44
N ILE A 5 -11.55 -27.01 51.48
CA ILE A 5 -10.54 -26.73 50.45
C ILE A 5 -11.28 -26.17 49.24
N PHE A 6 -11.16 -24.87 49.00
CA PHE A 6 -11.57 -24.25 47.73
C PHE A 6 -10.47 -24.48 46.70
N ALA A 7 -10.73 -25.37 45.73
CA ALA A 7 -9.89 -25.52 44.56
C ALA A 7 -10.22 -24.38 43.57
N LEU A 8 -9.30 -23.43 43.40
CA LEU A 8 -9.41 -22.34 42.44
C LEU A 8 -9.04 -22.87 41.05
N PHE A 9 -10.03 -23.04 40.18
CA PHE A 9 -9.82 -23.46 38.79
C PHE A 9 -9.40 -22.24 37.95
N LEU A 10 -8.09 -22.05 37.75
CA LEU A 10 -7.55 -21.04 36.85
C LEU A 10 -7.80 -21.49 35.40
N MET A 11 -8.85 -20.95 34.77
CA MET A 11 -9.03 -21.03 33.32
C MET A 11 -7.97 -20.17 32.64
N PHE A 12 -6.88 -20.79 32.21
CA PHE A 12 -5.99 -20.19 31.23
C PHE A 12 -6.71 -20.19 29.87
N TYR A 13 -7.34 -19.07 29.53
CA TYR A 13 -7.70 -18.80 28.14
C TYR A 13 -6.41 -18.58 27.35
N PRO A 14 -6.04 -19.44 26.40
CA PRO A 14 -5.01 -19.07 25.44
C PRO A 14 -5.58 -17.94 24.59
N PHE A 15 -5.16 -16.71 24.85
CA PHE A 15 -5.23 -15.66 23.85
C PHE A 15 -4.35 -16.10 22.69
N VAL A 16 -4.96 -16.70 21.67
CA VAL A 16 -4.32 -16.83 20.37
C VAL A 16 -4.32 -15.43 19.76
N ALA A 17 -3.34 -14.61 20.15
CA ALA A 17 -3.00 -13.43 19.40
C ALA A 17 -2.45 -13.91 18.06
N SER A 18 -3.32 -13.98 17.05
CA SER A 18 -2.89 -14.13 15.67
C SER A 18 -2.19 -12.83 15.29
N ALA A 19 -0.90 -12.72 15.59
CA ALA A 19 -0.08 -11.67 15.02
C ALA A 19 -0.12 -11.85 13.51
N ASP A 20 -0.62 -10.83 12.79
CA ASP A 20 -0.58 -10.80 11.34
C ASP A 20 0.86 -11.11 10.91
N LYS A 21 1.05 -12.19 10.14
CA LYS A 21 2.38 -12.75 9.90
C LYS A 21 3.33 -11.78 9.19
N LEU A 22 2.80 -10.80 8.47
CA LEU A 22 3.55 -9.84 7.66
C LEU A 22 2.90 -8.44 7.74
N PRO A 23 3.52 -7.45 8.39
CA PRO A 23 2.99 -6.09 8.51
C PRO A 23 3.18 -5.25 7.22
N LEU A 24 3.18 -5.90 6.04
CA LEU A 24 3.39 -5.21 4.78
C LEU A 24 2.27 -4.23 4.47
N ILE A 25 1.03 -4.60 4.74
CA ILE A 25 -0.13 -3.71 4.59
C ILE A 25 0.03 -2.48 5.48
N ASP A 26 0.44 -2.65 6.75
CA ASP A 26 0.64 -1.54 7.69
C ASP A 26 1.68 -0.54 7.18
N SER A 27 2.76 -1.03 6.55
CA SER A 27 3.78 -0.17 5.95
C SER A 27 3.35 0.46 4.62
N LEU A 28 2.56 -0.26 3.81
CA LEU A 28 2.06 0.19 2.53
C LEU A 28 1.14 1.40 2.71
N ILE A 29 0.15 1.31 3.60
CA ILE A 29 -0.89 2.35 3.77
C ILE A 29 -0.36 3.72 4.20
N LEU A 30 0.90 3.80 4.63
CA LEU A 30 1.58 5.06 4.94
C LEU A 30 2.01 5.82 3.68
N CYS A 31 2.12 5.12 2.54
CA CYS A 31 2.65 5.62 1.28
C CYS A 31 3.99 6.35 1.48
N THR A 32 4.93 5.63 2.10
CA THR A 32 6.30 6.10 2.34
C THR A 32 7.33 5.05 1.92
N PRO A 33 8.61 5.44 1.80
CA PRO A 33 9.70 4.51 1.45
C PRO A 33 9.93 3.40 2.47
N GLU A 34 9.32 3.50 3.65
CA GLU A 34 9.39 2.47 4.69
C GLU A 34 8.88 1.12 4.18
N PHE A 35 7.91 1.12 3.25
CA PHE A 35 7.44 -0.09 2.58
C PHE A 35 8.59 -0.93 2.01
N PHE A 36 9.54 -0.31 1.29
CA PHE A 36 10.66 -1.03 0.67
C PHE A 36 11.65 -1.58 1.69
N LYS A 37 11.77 -0.95 2.86
CA LYS A 37 12.55 -1.51 3.97
C LYS A 37 11.83 -2.70 4.60
N GLN A 38 10.51 -2.62 4.76
CA GLN A 38 9.73 -3.75 5.27
C GLN A 38 9.77 -4.94 4.31
N VAL A 39 9.72 -4.71 2.99
CA VAL A 39 9.95 -5.77 1.99
C VAL A 39 11.32 -6.41 2.19
N TYR A 40 12.38 -5.62 2.45
CA TYR A 40 13.71 -6.18 2.74
C TYR A 40 13.78 -6.97 4.05
N THR A 41 13.17 -6.45 5.11
CA THR A 41 13.10 -7.09 6.43
C THR A 41 12.45 -8.46 6.33
N TYR A 42 11.36 -8.58 5.57
CA TYR A 42 10.59 -9.82 5.43
C TYR A 42 10.91 -10.62 4.17
N LYS A 43 11.95 -10.27 3.41
CA LYS A 43 12.25 -10.84 2.08
C LYS A 43 12.26 -12.37 2.04
N ASP A 44 12.79 -13.03 3.07
CA ASP A 44 12.92 -14.49 3.07
C ASP A 44 11.58 -15.19 3.30
N GLU A 45 10.67 -14.58 4.06
CA GLU A 45 9.28 -15.03 4.16
C GLU A 45 8.52 -14.74 2.85
N LEU A 46 8.75 -13.57 2.26
CA LEU A 46 8.07 -13.13 1.04
C LEU A 46 8.40 -13.97 -0.19
N LYS A 47 9.61 -14.54 -0.25
CA LYS A 47 10.04 -15.47 -1.31
C LYS A 47 9.13 -16.70 -1.47
N LYS A 48 8.35 -17.04 -0.44
CA LYS A 48 7.33 -18.11 -0.50
C LYS A 48 6.15 -17.74 -1.41
N TYR A 49 5.84 -16.46 -1.51
CA TYR A 49 4.67 -15.93 -2.23
C TYR A 49 5.05 -15.34 -3.58
N THR A 50 6.16 -14.62 -3.67
CA THR A 50 6.59 -13.91 -4.89
C THR A 50 8.10 -13.76 -4.96
N ASP A 51 8.62 -13.32 -6.09
CA ASP A 51 10.03 -13.02 -6.23
C ASP A 51 10.36 -11.66 -5.58
N ILE A 52 11.56 -11.54 -5.01
CA ILE A 52 12.01 -10.34 -4.31
C ILE A 52 13.38 -9.94 -4.85
N LYS A 53 13.53 -8.69 -5.25
CA LYS A 53 14.81 -8.12 -5.68
C LYS A 53 15.33 -7.14 -4.64
N ASN A 54 16.55 -7.37 -4.18
CA ASN A 54 17.29 -6.40 -3.38
C ASN A 54 17.95 -5.39 -4.32
N PHE A 55 17.96 -4.12 -3.93
CA PHE A 55 18.69 -3.11 -4.68
C PHE A 55 19.70 -2.33 -3.83
N ASN A 56 19.61 -2.39 -2.50
CA ASN A 56 20.66 -1.96 -1.60
C ASN A 56 20.69 -2.82 -0.32
N GLN A 57 21.48 -2.41 0.67
CA GLN A 57 21.72 -3.18 1.89
C GLN A 57 20.51 -3.28 2.84
N ASN A 58 19.46 -2.47 2.66
CA ASN A 58 18.31 -2.42 3.56
C ASN A 58 16.96 -2.21 2.87
N GLN A 59 16.90 -2.33 1.54
CA GLN A 59 15.69 -2.15 0.75
C GLN A 59 15.60 -3.20 -0.36
N ALA A 60 14.36 -3.63 -0.60
CA ALA A 60 13.98 -4.58 -1.62
C ALA A 60 12.60 -4.22 -2.17
N TYR A 61 12.24 -4.83 -3.28
CA TYR A 61 10.95 -4.64 -3.94
C TYR A 61 10.46 -5.94 -4.56
N ILE A 62 9.15 -5.97 -4.82
CA ILE A 62 8.49 -7.01 -5.61
C ILE A 62 8.56 -6.55 -7.07
N PRO A 63 9.32 -7.22 -7.95
CA PRO A 63 9.44 -6.80 -9.34
C PRO A 63 8.18 -7.15 -10.14
N VAL A 64 7.83 -6.28 -11.08
CA VAL A 64 6.91 -6.56 -12.19
C VAL A 64 7.70 -6.56 -13.50
N GLU A 65 7.18 -7.21 -14.54
CA GLU A 65 7.89 -7.33 -15.82
C GLU A 65 8.07 -5.97 -16.50
N ASN A 66 7.01 -5.15 -16.54
CA ASN A 66 7.06 -3.81 -17.12
C ASN A 66 6.02 -2.88 -16.49
N ARG A 67 6.48 -1.88 -15.73
CA ARG A 67 5.62 -0.90 -15.03
C ARG A 67 4.78 -0.03 -15.97
N SER A 68 5.18 0.12 -17.23
CA SER A 68 4.47 0.99 -18.19
C SER A 68 3.54 0.21 -19.13
N ASP A 69 3.50 -1.13 -19.03
CA ASP A 69 2.60 -1.98 -19.80
C ASP A 69 1.52 -2.57 -18.90
N ILE A 70 0.26 -2.23 -19.17
CA ILE A 70 -0.91 -2.61 -18.36
C ILE A 70 -1.05 -4.14 -18.21
N ALA A 71 -0.58 -4.92 -19.19
CA ALA A 71 -0.63 -6.38 -19.10
C ALA A 71 0.50 -6.97 -18.24
N LYS A 72 1.53 -6.16 -17.92
CA LYS A 72 2.81 -6.60 -17.34
C LYS A 72 3.23 -5.83 -16.09
N ASN A 73 2.40 -4.89 -15.65
CA ASN A 73 2.60 -4.04 -14.49
C ASN A 73 2.11 -4.67 -13.18
N HIS A 74 1.92 -5.99 -13.17
CA HIS A 74 1.50 -6.74 -11.99
C HIS A 74 2.12 -8.13 -11.99
N VAL A 75 2.09 -8.78 -10.83
CA VAL A 75 2.50 -10.16 -10.64
C VAL A 75 1.54 -10.86 -9.68
N ASN A 76 1.07 -12.04 -10.05
CA ASN A 76 0.28 -12.90 -9.17
C ASN A 76 1.22 -13.67 -8.23
N PHE A 77 0.81 -13.84 -6.98
CA PHE A 77 1.55 -14.63 -6.02
C PHE A 77 1.37 -16.12 -6.29
N LYS A 78 2.41 -16.91 -6.01
CA LYS A 78 2.47 -18.38 -6.12
C LYS A 78 1.38 -19.03 -5.26
N ILE A 79 1.16 -18.46 -4.08
CA ILE A 79 0.08 -18.77 -3.15
C ILE A 79 -0.42 -17.45 -2.53
N PRO A 80 -1.69 -17.35 -2.12
CA PRO A 80 -2.19 -16.15 -1.45
C PRO A 80 -1.53 -15.89 -0.09
N MET A 81 -1.36 -14.63 0.25
CA MET A 81 -0.96 -14.17 1.58
C MET A 81 -2.19 -13.72 2.35
N THR A 82 -2.23 -13.95 3.65
CA THR A 82 -3.28 -13.42 4.53
C THR A 82 -2.76 -12.25 5.37
N TYR A 83 -3.59 -11.23 5.50
CA TYR A 83 -3.42 -10.14 6.47
C TYR A 83 -4.79 -9.91 7.11
N LYS A 84 -4.93 -10.19 8.41
CA LYS A 84 -6.24 -10.28 9.09
C LYS A 84 -7.19 -11.21 8.30
N ASN A 85 -8.34 -10.69 7.88
CA ASN A 85 -9.34 -11.33 7.02
C ASN A 85 -9.16 -11.03 5.51
N LEU A 86 -8.08 -10.33 5.12
CA LEU A 86 -7.80 -10.03 3.72
C LEU A 86 -6.93 -11.12 3.08
N THR A 87 -7.25 -11.42 1.83
CA THR A 87 -6.56 -12.37 0.96
C THR A 87 -5.85 -11.59 -0.12
N ILE A 88 -4.53 -11.51 -0.02
CA ILE A 88 -3.65 -10.82 -0.95
C ILE A 88 -3.17 -11.83 -2.00
N THR A 89 -3.50 -11.57 -3.26
CA THR A 89 -3.26 -12.52 -4.37
C THR A 89 -2.17 -12.07 -5.33
N GLY A 90 -1.71 -10.82 -5.22
CA GLY A 90 -0.68 -10.30 -6.09
C GLY A 90 -0.20 -8.92 -5.72
N TYR A 91 0.68 -8.39 -6.55
CA TYR A 91 1.27 -7.07 -6.43
C TYR A 91 1.12 -6.31 -7.75
N TYR A 92 0.77 -5.04 -7.64
CA TYR A 92 0.60 -4.10 -8.75
C TYR A 92 1.65 -3.00 -8.63
N ASP A 93 2.30 -2.65 -9.73
CA ASP A 93 3.29 -1.57 -9.80
C ASP A 93 3.28 -0.95 -11.20
N SER A 94 2.80 0.29 -11.30
CA SER A 94 2.61 0.99 -12.55
C SER A 94 3.29 2.35 -12.56
N ALA A 95 3.83 2.75 -13.71
CA ALA A 95 4.49 4.03 -13.93
C ALA A 95 4.08 4.60 -15.28
N MET A 96 3.55 5.83 -15.27
CA MET A 96 3.02 6.52 -16.43
C MET A 96 3.52 7.97 -16.48
N ASP A 97 3.92 8.42 -17.66
CA ASP A 97 4.18 9.84 -17.95
C ASP A 97 3.10 10.34 -18.90
N LEU A 98 2.23 11.21 -18.40
CA LEU A 98 1.11 11.79 -19.15
C LEU A 98 1.44 13.20 -19.67
N GLY A 99 2.73 13.53 -19.77
CA GLY A 99 3.20 14.82 -20.26
C GLY A 99 2.71 15.97 -19.39
N LYS A 100 1.86 16.84 -19.96
CA LYS A 100 1.34 18.02 -19.25
C LYS A 100 0.47 17.68 -18.04
N MET A 101 -0.10 16.47 -17.98
CA MET A 101 -0.89 16.01 -16.84
C MET A 101 -0.03 15.49 -15.68
N GLY A 102 1.29 15.36 -15.90
CA GLY A 102 2.25 14.93 -14.89
C GLY A 102 2.58 13.43 -14.97
N LYS A 103 3.36 13.00 -13.98
CA LYS A 103 3.80 11.62 -13.84
C LYS A 103 2.99 10.94 -12.75
N TYR A 104 2.67 9.67 -12.93
CA TYR A 104 1.86 8.88 -12.02
C TYR A 104 2.56 7.57 -11.74
N TYR A 105 2.75 7.27 -10.46
CA TYR A 105 3.37 6.04 -10.02
C TYR A 105 2.50 5.39 -8.97
N PHE A 106 2.15 4.12 -9.20
CA PHE A 106 1.26 3.34 -8.37
C PHE A 106 1.98 2.09 -7.89
N TRP A 107 1.75 1.68 -6.65
CA TRP A 107 2.29 0.42 -6.14
C TRP A 107 1.45 -0.10 -4.97
N GLY A 108 1.31 -1.42 -4.87
CA GLY A 108 0.60 -2.04 -3.76
C GLY A 108 0.03 -3.40 -4.12
N PHE A 109 -1.03 -3.81 -3.44
CA PHE A 109 -1.51 -5.17 -3.47
C PHE A 109 -2.81 -5.34 -4.24
N ILE A 110 -2.91 -6.50 -4.89
CA ILE A 110 -4.16 -7.05 -5.41
C ILE A 110 -4.81 -7.85 -4.28
N ILE A 111 -6.06 -7.52 -3.95
CA ILE A 111 -6.81 -8.12 -2.86
C ILE A 111 -8.08 -8.77 -3.44
N ASP A 112 -8.36 -10.01 -3.05
CA ASP A 112 -9.50 -10.80 -3.57
C ASP A 112 -10.82 -10.48 -2.85
N ASN A 113 -10.76 -9.80 -1.70
CA ASN A 113 -11.92 -9.34 -0.94
C ASN A 113 -12.65 -8.19 -1.64
N ASP A 114 -13.95 -8.06 -1.38
CA ASP A 114 -14.70 -6.90 -1.83
C ASP A 114 -14.27 -5.61 -1.11
N ILE A 115 -14.57 -4.46 -1.73
CA ILE A 115 -14.20 -3.14 -1.20
C ILE A 115 -14.70 -2.91 0.24
N ASN A 116 -15.90 -3.39 0.59
CA ASN A 116 -16.46 -3.13 1.92
C ASN A 116 -15.72 -3.93 2.98
N GLN A 117 -15.38 -5.19 2.69
CA GLN A 117 -14.50 -6.00 3.55
C GLN A 117 -13.15 -5.32 3.75
N ILE A 118 -12.51 -4.84 2.67
CA ILE A 118 -11.21 -4.15 2.77
C ILE A 118 -11.31 -2.92 3.66
N LYS A 119 -12.36 -2.10 3.48
CA LYS A 119 -12.59 -0.90 4.29
C LYS A 119 -12.88 -1.22 5.75
N GLU A 120 -13.65 -2.26 6.03
CA GLU A 120 -13.95 -2.70 7.40
C GLU A 120 -12.68 -3.13 8.12
N THR A 121 -11.85 -3.94 7.48
CA THR A 121 -10.55 -4.39 8.03
C THR A 121 -9.59 -3.23 8.26
N LEU A 122 -9.62 -2.26 7.36
CA LEU A 122 -8.84 -1.03 7.43
C LEU A 122 -9.67 0.13 7.99
N GLY A 123 -10.60 -0.15 8.91
CA GLY A 123 -11.56 0.83 9.46
C GLY A 123 -10.92 1.96 10.29
N PHE A 124 -9.61 1.89 10.51
CA PHE A 124 -8.81 2.94 11.13
C PHE A 124 -8.31 3.99 10.11
N ILE A 125 -8.55 3.78 8.81
CA ILE A 125 -8.27 4.75 7.75
C ILE A 125 -9.52 5.61 7.52
N ASP A 126 -9.34 6.93 7.48
CA ASP A 126 -10.39 7.88 7.12
C ASP A 126 -10.63 7.84 5.61
N TRP A 127 -11.46 6.88 5.18
CA TRP A 127 -11.79 6.64 3.77
C TRP A 127 -12.73 7.72 3.24
N LYS A 128 -12.24 8.54 2.30
CA LYS A 128 -13.09 9.44 1.52
C LYS A 128 -13.59 8.73 0.26
N ASN A 129 -14.90 8.70 0.10
CA ASN A 129 -15.55 8.20 -1.10
C ASN A 129 -15.34 9.16 -2.27
N MET A 130 -14.89 8.64 -3.41
CA MET A 130 -14.76 9.38 -4.67
C MET A 130 -15.74 8.87 -5.73
N GLU A 131 -15.97 7.55 -5.75
CA GLU A 131 -16.97 6.90 -6.58
C GLU A 131 -17.54 5.68 -5.84
N ASP A 132 -18.85 5.62 -5.68
CA ASP A 132 -19.53 4.63 -4.84
C ASP A 132 -19.17 3.19 -5.25
N ASN A 133 -18.68 2.41 -4.29
CA ASN A 133 -18.25 1.02 -4.45
C ASN A 133 -17.17 0.80 -5.53
N LEU A 134 -16.50 1.86 -5.97
CA LEU A 134 -15.48 1.81 -7.03
C LEU A 134 -14.16 2.44 -6.60
N LEU A 135 -14.19 3.59 -5.93
CA LEU A 135 -12.97 4.34 -5.63
C LEU A 135 -13.07 5.09 -4.31
N TYR A 136 -12.10 4.81 -3.44
CA TYR A 136 -11.91 5.47 -2.15
C TYR A 136 -10.47 5.92 -1.99
N ILE A 137 -10.27 7.00 -1.24
CA ILE A 137 -8.93 7.48 -0.92
C ILE A 137 -8.72 7.61 0.58
N GLY A 138 -7.46 7.39 0.99
CA GLY A 138 -7.02 7.54 2.37
C GLY A 138 -5.79 8.41 2.48
N ASN A 139 -5.71 9.17 3.57
CA ASN A 139 -4.54 9.95 4.00
C ASN A 139 -3.87 10.81 2.91
N PRO A 140 -4.61 11.58 2.10
CA PRO A 140 -4.00 12.29 0.99
C PRO A 140 -3.12 13.46 1.47
N LYS A 141 -1.98 13.62 0.80
CA LYS A 141 -0.96 14.64 1.06
C LYS A 141 -0.58 15.36 -0.23
N VAL A 142 -0.15 16.60 -0.09
CA VAL A 142 0.29 17.45 -1.20
C VAL A 142 1.52 18.24 -0.80
N ARG A 143 2.38 18.54 -1.78
CA ARG A 143 3.47 19.50 -1.66
C ARG A 143 3.53 20.38 -2.90
N SER A 144 3.91 21.63 -2.71
CA SER A 144 4.33 22.54 -3.79
C SER A 144 5.74 22.18 -4.24
N ILE A 145 6.08 22.50 -5.49
CA ILE A 145 7.48 22.41 -5.97
C ILE A 145 8.44 23.30 -5.17
N ASN A 146 7.93 24.33 -4.50
CA ASN A 146 8.73 25.26 -3.69
C ASN A 146 8.93 24.78 -2.24
N ASP A 147 8.22 23.73 -1.82
CA ASP A 147 8.40 23.17 -0.48
C ASP A 147 9.71 22.37 -0.42
N ASP A 148 10.30 22.28 0.77
CA ASP A 148 11.36 21.29 1.00
C ASP A 148 10.86 19.88 0.63
N ILE A 149 11.77 19.04 0.12
CA ILE A 149 11.43 17.71 -0.39
C ILE A 149 10.82 16.78 0.68
N GLN A 150 11.11 17.01 1.96
CA GLN A 150 10.55 16.26 3.09
C GLN A 150 9.19 16.81 3.55
N THR A 151 8.84 18.02 3.12
CA THR A 151 7.65 18.71 3.61
C THR A 151 6.42 18.25 2.84
N TRP A 152 5.46 17.72 3.58
CA TRP A 152 4.16 17.29 3.06
C TRP A 152 3.04 17.92 3.88
N HIS A 153 2.04 18.44 3.20
CA HIS A 153 0.84 19.02 3.80
C HIS A 153 -0.35 18.08 3.63
N LYS A 154 -1.32 18.16 4.56
CA LYS A 154 -2.61 17.48 4.39
C LYS A 154 -3.30 18.04 3.14
N ASN A 155 -3.75 17.16 2.24
CA ASN A 155 -4.47 17.60 1.04
C ASN A 155 -5.99 17.48 1.25
N THR A 156 -6.66 18.62 1.39
CA THR A 156 -8.13 18.68 1.50
C THR A 156 -8.82 18.78 0.14
N GLY A 157 -8.09 19.14 -0.91
CA GLY A 157 -8.58 19.35 -2.28
C GLY A 157 -8.27 18.21 -3.25
N THR A 158 -7.83 17.05 -2.75
CA THR A 158 -7.39 15.92 -3.57
C THR A 158 -8.42 15.52 -4.62
N VAL A 159 -7.92 15.36 -5.84
CA VAL A 159 -8.66 14.83 -6.99
C VAL A 159 -8.06 13.48 -7.40
N VAL A 160 -8.88 12.56 -7.92
CA VAL A 160 -8.46 11.16 -8.14
C VAL A 160 -8.84 10.66 -9.52
N GLY A 161 -7.90 9.94 -10.15
CA GLY A 161 -8.03 9.31 -11.47
C GLY A 161 -7.29 10.08 -12.57
N VAL A 162 -7.05 9.41 -13.71
CA VAL A 162 -6.44 10.01 -14.93
C VAL A 162 -7.29 11.15 -15.53
N LYS A 163 -8.53 11.33 -15.07
CA LYS A 163 -9.42 12.43 -15.45
C LYS A 163 -9.21 13.68 -14.60
N THR A 164 -8.41 13.60 -13.56
CA THR A 164 -8.17 14.71 -12.65
C THR A 164 -6.69 14.97 -12.51
N ILE A 165 -6.30 16.18 -12.87
CA ILE A 165 -4.91 16.63 -12.87
C ILE A 165 -4.64 17.19 -11.46
N PRO A 166 -3.59 16.73 -10.76
CA PRO A 166 -3.13 17.37 -9.53
C PRO A 166 -3.00 18.88 -9.73
N ALA A 167 -3.16 19.66 -8.65
CA ALA A 167 -3.05 21.11 -8.75
C ALA A 167 -1.73 21.52 -9.47
N PRO A 168 -1.73 22.55 -10.32
CA PRO A 168 -0.52 22.98 -11.00
C PRO A 168 0.62 23.23 -10.02
N ASN A 169 1.83 22.83 -10.39
CA ASN A 169 3.03 22.98 -9.55
C ASN A 169 2.99 22.23 -8.22
N THR A 170 2.26 21.11 -8.15
CA THR A 170 2.24 20.24 -6.97
C THR A 170 2.58 18.79 -7.27
N THR A 171 2.99 18.09 -6.22
CA THR A 171 2.99 16.64 -6.13
C THR A 171 1.96 16.21 -5.10
N GLU A 172 1.19 15.16 -5.39
CA GLU A 172 0.29 14.53 -4.43
C GLU A 172 0.75 13.10 -4.14
N LYS A 173 0.47 12.64 -2.93
CA LYS A 173 0.52 11.21 -2.61
C LYS A 173 -0.65 10.79 -1.73
N LEU A 174 -1.17 9.60 -1.97
CA LEU A 174 -2.39 9.13 -1.35
C LEU A 174 -2.49 7.60 -1.43
N LEU A 175 -3.27 7.03 -0.51
CA LEU A 175 -3.71 5.64 -0.60
C LEU A 175 -4.99 5.59 -1.44
N LEU A 176 -5.04 4.65 -2.37
CA LEU A 176 -6.19 4.34 -3.20
C LEU A 176 -6.70 2.95 -2.85
N LEU A 177 -8.01 2.85 -2.72
CA LEU A 177 -8.74 1.59 -2.78
C LEU A 177 -9.64 1.64 -4.01
N GLU A 178 -9.29 0.85 -5.02
CA GLU A 178 -9.93 0.88 -6.34
C GLU A 178 -10.46 -0.51 -6.71
N LYS A 179 -11.68 -0.55 -7.26
CA LYS A 179 -12.25 -1.73 -7.89
C LYS A 179 -12.24 -1.54 -9.39
N SER A 180 -11.49 -2.41 -10.06
CA SER A 180 -11.56 -2.60 -11.51
C SER A 180 -12.36 -3.86 -11.84
N PRO A 181 -12.75 -4.09 -13.11
CA PRO A 181 -13.45 -5.31 -13.49
C PRO A 181 -12.71 -6.62 -13.13
N ASN A 182 -11.39 -6.57 -13.02
CA ASN A 182 -10.54 -7.77 -12.88
C ASN A 182 -9.84 -7.88 -11.52
N MET A 183 -9.76 -6.79 -10.75
CA MET A 183 -8.98 -6.74 -9.50
C MET A 183 -9.48 -5.63 -8.57
N ASN A 184 -9.45 -5.90 -7.27
CA ASN A 184 -9.50 -4.86 -6.25
C ASN A 184 -8.06 -4.54 -5.82
N LEU A 185 -7.75 -3.25 -5.77
CA LEU A 185 -6.41 -2.73 -5.56
C LEU A 185 -6.37 -1.90 -4.29
N LEU A 186 -5.42 -2.22 -3.41
CA LEU A 186 -5.00 -1.34 -2.32
C LEU A 186 -3.60 -0.84 -2.67
N ILE A 187 -3.51 0.38 -3.17
CA ILE A 187 -2.27 0.91 -3.77
C ILE A 187 -1.99 2.32 -3.29
N CYS A 188 -0.71 2.63 -3.13
CA CYS A 188 -0.25 4.00 -3.00
C CYS A 188 -0.09 4.64 -4.38
N SER A 189 -0.31 5.94 -4.42
CA SER A 189 -0.04 6.80 -5.58
C SER A 189 0.92 7.91 -5.19
N ILE A 190 1.85 8.25 -6.10
CA ILE A 190 2.51 9.55 -6.17
C ILE A 190 2.30 10.12 -7.57
N GLN A 191 1.71 11.32 -7.64
CA GLN A 191 1.20 11.89 -8.88
C GLN A 191 1.44 13.39 -9.02
N GLY A 192 1.52 13.88 -10.25
CA GLY A 192 1.68 15.30 -10.59
C GLY A 192 3.11 15.63 -11.06
N ILE A 193 3.66 16.76 -10.57
CA ILE A 193 5.07 17.09 -10.84
C ILE A 193 5.94 16.31 -9.87
N VAL A 194 6.62 15.27 -10.34
CA VAL A 194 7.51 14.43 -9.53
C VAL A 194 8.95 14.62 -9.98
N PRO A 195 9.73 15.50 -9.29
CA PRO A 195 11.15 15.66 -9.58
C PRO A 195 11.95 14.37 -9.35
N PRO A 196 13.07 14.15 -10.05
CA PRO A 196 13.88 12.93 -9.90
C PRO A 196 14.35 12.65 -8.47
N GLU A 197 14.71 13.69 -7.72
CA GLU A 197 15.11 13.59 -6.31
C GLU A 197 13.96 13.11 -5.42
N LEU A 198 12.74 13.58 -5.67
CA LEU A 198 11.55 13.17 -4.93
C LEU A 198 11.18 11.74 -5.30
N LEU A 199 11.29 11.39 -6.59
CA LEU A 199 11.09 10.02 -7.05
C LEU A 199 12.09 9.07 -6.39
N LYS A 200 13.37 9.43 -6.33
CA LYS A 200 14.41 8.64 -5.67
C LYS A 200 14.11 8.42 -4.19
N GLN A 201 13.57 9.44 -3.51
CA GLN A 201 13.17 9.33 -2.12
C GLN A 201 11.96 8.42 -1.96
N GLU A 202 10.85 8.71 -2.64
CA GLU A 202 9.53 8.09 -2.42
C GLU A 202 9.40 6.70 -3.08
N ARG A 203 10.06 6.50 -4.23
CA ARG A 203 10.07 5.28 -5.06
C ARG A 203 11.50 4.87 -5.42
N PRO A 204 12.34 4.53 -4.43
CA PRO A 204 13.73 4.15 -4.66
C PRO A 204 13.87 2.90 -5.54
N ASP A 205 12.82 2.09 -5.67
CA ASP A 205 12.74 0.89 -6.51
C ASP A 205 12.67 1.16 -8.02
N ILE A 206 12.27 2.37 -8.45
CA ILE A 206 12.11 2.71 -9.87
C ILE A 206 13.46 2.94 -10.55
N LEU A 207 14.46 3.37 -9.80
CA LEU A 207 15.79 3.71 -10.32
C LEU A 207 16.75 2.51 -10.37
N GLN A 208 16.22 1.29 -10.33
CA GLN A 208 16.96 0.02 -10.22
C GLN A 208 16.90 -0.82 -11.49
#